data_AF-A0A9W2YNV4-F1
#
_entry.id   AF-A0A9W2YNV4-F1
#
_cell.length_a   1.000
_cell.length_b   1.000
_cell.length_c   1.000
_cell.angle_alpha   90.00
_cell.angle_beta   90.00
_cell.angle_gamma   90.00
#
_symmetry.space_group_name_H-M   'P 1'
#
loop_
_entity.id
_entity.type
_entity.pdbx_description
1 polymer ?
#
loop_
_entity_poly.entity_id
_entity_poly.type
_entity_poly.pdbx_seq_one_letter_code
_entity_poly.pdbx_strand_id
1 'polypeptide(L)'
;MEDLVRILCQHVFAAINDMRNRTSQQVALDKAILNHNRRFAQLLDIGDKVQFPRQIYSHYGIFVGRMNVTIEQDNIEQQFDGDIAHLTDLPTAQDLPFKVSIRPENNAIQLGHFMDIADKSVALKNHELDRIYLPLPNEVIRAKAIEKLGDVGYNLFFGNCEHFANYCRYNRSISNQ
;
A
#
# COMPACT_ATOMS: atom_id res chain seq x y z
N MET A 1 -3.63 8.38 -54.41
CA MET A 1 -4.41 8.85 -53.26
C MET A 1 -4.93 7.68 -52.43
N GLU A 2 -5.50 6.65 -53.06
CA GLU A 2 -6.01 5.43 -52.38
C GLU A 2 -4.95 4.65 -51.59
N ASP A 3 -3.73 4.49 -52.13
CA ASP A 3 -2.65 3.78 -51.42
C ASP A 3 -2.23 4.47 -50.12
N LEU A 4 -2.23 5.80 -50.12
CA LEU A 4 -1.88 6.61 -48.95
C LEU A 4 -2.94 6.47 -47.84
N VAL A 5 -4.23 6.39 -48.23
CA VAL A 5 -5.34 6.15 -47.28
C VAL A 5 -5.26 4.74 -46.70
N ARG A 6 -4.97 3.72 -47.52
CA ARG A 6 -4.80 2.33 -47.05
C ARG A 6 -3.67 2.19 -46.04
N ILE A 7 -2.52 2.80 -46.33
CA ILE A 7 -1.36 2.79 -45.42
C ILE A 7 -1.69 3.49 -44.10
N LEU A 8 -2.38 4.63 -44.14
CA LEU A 8 -2.78 5.34 -42.92
C LEU A 8 -3.75 4.50 -42.07
N CYS A 9 -4.75 3.85 -42.69
CA CYS A 9 -5.69 2.97 -42.00
C CYS A 9 -5.00 1.79 -41.29
N GLN A 10 -4.00 1.18 -41.93
CA GLN A 10 -3.24 0.07 -41.33
C GLN A 10 -2.48 0.50 -40.07
N HIS A 11 -1.81 1.66 -40.11
CA HIS A 11 -1.09 2.18 -38.95
C HIS A 11 -2.04 2.54 -37.80
N VAL A 12 -3.17 3.18 -38.10
CA VAL A 12 -4.19 3.51 -37.08
C VAL A 12 -4.77 2.23 -36.46
N PHE A 13 -5.07 1.21 -37.26
CA PHE A 13 -5.57 -0.07 -36.76
C PHE A 13 -4.55 -0.80 -35.88
N ALA A 14 -3.27 -0.80 -36.28
CA ALA A 14 -2.19 -1.37 -35.48
C ALA A 14 -2.03 -0.64 -34.13
N ALA A 15 -2.07 0.70 -34.13
CA ALA A 15 -2.01 1.50 -32.90
C ALA A 15 -3.21 1.25 -31.97
N ILE A 16 -4.42 1.13 -32.51
CA ILE A 16 -5.63 0.81 -31.72
C ILE A 16 -5.51 -0.58 -31.08
N ASN A 17 -5.02 -1.57 -31.83
CA ASN A 17 -4.84 -2.92 -31.31
C ASN A 17 -3.73 -2.99 -30.25
N ASP A 18 -2.62 -2.27 -30.43
CA ASP A 18 -1.57 -2.16 -29.40
C ASP A 18 -2.11 -1.53 -28.12
N MET A 19 -2.86 -0.42 -28.23
CA MET A 19 -3.52 0.20 -27.08
C MET A 19 -4.51 -0.75 -26.37
N ARG A 20 -5.34 -1.48 -27.13
CA ARG A 20 -6.26 -2.50 -26.57
C ARG A 20 -5.50 -3.63 -25.87
N ASN A 21 -4.41 -4.11 -26.45
CA ASN A 21 -3.59 -5.16 -25.86
C ASN A 21 -2.94 -4.69 -24.55
N ARG A 22 -2.34 -3.49 -24.52
CA ARG A 22 -1.79 -2.89 -23.30
C ARG A 22 -2.86 -2.73 -22.22
N THR A 23 -4.05 -2.26 -22.60
CA THR A 23 -5.18 -2.13 -21.66
C THR A 23 -5.60 -3.49 -21.10
N SER A 24 -5.68 -4.52 -21.96
CA SER A 24 -6.04 -5.88 -21.55
C SER A 24 -4.99 -6.50 -20.63
N GLN A 25 -3.71 -6.27 -20.91
CA GLN A 25 -2.60 -6.71 -20.05
C GLN A 25 -2.63 -6.00 -18.69
N GLN A 26 -2.90 -4.69 -18.66
CA GLN A 26 -3.02 -3.94 -17.42
C GLN A 26 -4.17 -4.46 -16.55
N VAL A 27 -5.35 -4.69 -17.13
CA VAL A 27 -6.50 -5.26 -16.41
C VAL A 27 -6.19 -6.64 -15.84
N ALA A 28 -5.48 -7.49 -16.61
CA ALA A 28 -5.08 -8.81 -16.13
C ALA A 28 -4.07 -8.71 -14.97
N LEU A 29 -3.11 -7.77 -15.05
CA LEU A 29 -2.14 -7.50 -14.00
C LEU A 29 -2.83 -7.00 -12.71
N ASP A 30 -3.71 -6.01 -12.83
CA ASP A 30 -4.46 -5.46 -11.69
C ASP A 30 -5.27 -6.55 -10.99
N LYS A 31 -5.91 -7.45 -11.76
CA LYS A 31 -6.63 -8.60 -11.22
C LYS A 31 -5.71 -9.61 -10.52
N ALA A 32 -4.53 -9.85 -11.07
CA ALA A 32 -3.54 -10.75 -10.45
C ALA A 32 -3.03 -10.18 -9.13
N ILE A 33 -2.74 -8.88 -9.07
CA ILE A 33 -2.30 -8.16 -7.87
C ILE A 33 -3.41 -8.20 -6.81
N LEU A 34 -4.66 -7.90 -7.19
CA LEU A 34 -5.80 -7.97 -6.29
C LEU A 34 -5.95 -9.36 -5.65
N ASN A 35 -5.86 -10.42 -6.47
CA ASN A 35 -5.97 -11.79 -5.99
C ASN A 35 -4.81 -12.21 -5.09
N HIS A 36 -3.58 -11.77 -5.42
CA HIS A 36 -2.41 -11.95 -4.56
C HIS A 36 -2.65 -11.30 -3.20
N ASN A 37 -2.99 -10.01 -3.19
CA ASN A 37 -3.16 -9.22 -1.97
C ASN A 37 -4.26 -9.80 -1.07
N ARG A 38 -5.40 -10.22 -1.63
CA ARG A 38 -6.48 -10.89 -0.87
C ARG A 38 -6.00 -12.16 -0.16
N ARG A 39 -5.24 -13.01 -0.87
CA ARG A 39 -4.68 -14.23 -0.27
C ARG A 39 -3.61 -13.91 0.76
N PHE A 40 -2.78 -12.92 0.46
CA PHE A 40 -1.70 -12.49 1.34
C PHE A 40 -2.22 -11.92 2.65
N ALA A 41 -3.29 -11.11 2.63
CA ALA A 41 -3.94 -10.57 3.82
C ALA A 41 -4.46 -11.66 4.77
N GLN A 42 -4.88 -12.81 4.23
CA GLN A 42 -5.30 -13.97 5.02
C GLN A 42 -4.14 -14.64 5.77
N LEU A 43 -2.91 -14.45 5.33
CA LEU A 43 -1.68 -15.03 5.90
C LEU A 43 -0.92 -14.08 6.84
N LEU A 44 -1.48 -12.89 7.09
CA LEU A 44 -0.89 -11.92 8.01
C LEU A 44 -1.27 -12.23 9.45
N ASP A 45 -0.26 -12.20 10.30
CA ASP A 45 -0.39 -12.25 11.75
C ASP A 45 -0.26 -10.84 12.32
N ILE A 46 -0.96 -10.58 13.43
CA ILE A 46 -0.84 -9.32 14.17
C ILE A 46 0.64 -9.02 14.44
N GLY A 47 1.07 -7.80 14.18
CA GLY A 47 2.46 -7.35 14.37
C GLY A 47 3.36 -7.60 13.15
N ASP A 48 2.86 -8.18 12.07
CA ASP A 48 3.61 -8.29 10.82
C ASP A 48 3.93 -6.91 10.24
N LYS A 49 5.21 -6.67 9.93
CA LYS A 49 5.65 -5.53 9.11
C LYS A 49 5.37 -5.86 7.65
N VAL A 50 4.55 -5.03 7.02
CA VAL A 50 4.15 -5.17 5.61
C VAL A 50 4.80 -4.06 4.80
N GLN A 51 5.32 -4.43 3.64
CA GLN A 51 5.91 -3.54 2.65
C GLN A 51 5.00 -3.47 1.43
N PHE A 52 4.77 -2.27 0.94
CA PHE A 52 4.05 -1.98 -0.29
C PHE A 52 4.99 -1.23 -1.25
N PRO A 53 5.68 -1.95 -2.16
CA PRO A 53 6.55 -1.33 -3.14
C PRO A 53 5.80 -0.27 -3.98
N ARG A 54 6.36 0.92 -4.07
CA ARG A 54 5.97 2.00 -4.98
C ARG A 54 7.06 2.18 -6.04
N GLN A 55 6.84 3.08 -7.00
CA GLN A 55 7.79 3.26 -8.11
C GLN A 55 9.18 3.70 -7.65
N ILE A 56 9.27 4.61 -6.68
CA ILE A 56 10.54 5.21 -6.23
C ILE A 56 10.82 5.03 -4.73
N TYR A 57 9.91 4.38 -4.00
CA TYR A 57 10.06 4.06 -2.57
C TYR A 57 9.27 2.81 -2.22
N SER A 58 9.30 2.39 -0.97
CA SER A 58 8.31 1.45 -0.45
C SER A 58 7.59 2.07 0.72
N HIS A 59 6.27 1.90 0.74
CA HIS A 59 5.48 2.24 1.91
C HIS A 59 5.49 1.08 2.90
N TYR A 60 5.45 1.37 4.21
CA TYR A 60 5.48 0.36 5.26
C TYR A 60 4.38 0.60 6.30
N GLY A 61 3.90 -0.50 6.88
CA GLY A 61 2.95 -0.46 7.98
C GLY A 61 3.00 -1.74 8.81
N ILE A 62 2.25 -1.72 9.92
CA ILE A 62 2.09 -2.84 10.83
C ILE A 62 0.68 -3.38 10.71
N PHE A 63 0.55 -4.68 10.45
CA PHE A 63 -0.75 -5.34 10.50
C PHE A 63 -1.25 -5.41 11.93
N VAL A 64 -2.39 -4.76 12.21
CA VAL A 64 -2.98 -4.71 13.55
C VAL A 64 -4.07 -5.76 13.74
N GLY A 65 -4.39 -6.51 12.69
CA GLY A 65 -5.42 -7.54 12.71
C GLY A 65 -6.72 -7.08 12.05
N ARG A 66 -7.75 -7.92 12.17
CA ARG A 66 -9.09 -7.66 11.63
C ARG A 66 -9.90 -6.96 12.72
N MET A 67 -10.10 -5.65 12.61
CA MET A 67 -11.04 -4.97 13.49
C MET A 67 -12.45 -5.33 13.03
N ASN A 68 -13.22 -6.01 13.89
CA ASN A 68 -14.63 -6.25 13.60
C ASN A 68 -15.37 -4.91 13.71
N VAL A 69 -15.59 -4.23 12.58
CA VAL A 69 -16.59 -3.16 12.53
C VAL A 69 -17.95 -3.86 12.45
N THR A 70 -18.63 -4.02 13.59
CA THR A 70 -20.05 -4.37 13.60
C THR A 70 -20.83 -3.16 13.07
N ILE A 71 -21.11 -3.14 11.77
CA ILE A 71 -22.09 -2.23 11.18
C ILE A 71 -23.45 -2.91 11.32
N GLU A 72 -24.27 -2.44 12.26
CA GLU A 72 -25.71 -2.75 12.30
C GLU A 72 -26.38 -2.06 11.11
N GLN A 73 -26.27 -2.61 9.90
CA GLN A 73 -27.21 -2.45 8.80
C GLN A 73 -26.79 -3.29 7.59
N ASP A 74 -27.79 -3.95 7.02
CA ASP A 74 -27.81 -4.91 5.91
C ASP A 74 -26.64 -4.89 4.89
N ASN A 75 -26.10 -6.09 4.63
CA ASN A 75 -25.05 -6.46 3.66
C ASN A 75 -23.60 -6.14 4.06
N ILE A 76 -23.07 -6.92 5.02
CA ILE A 76 -21.64 -6.94 5.34
C ILE A 76 -20.93 -7.85 4.31
N GLU A 77 -20.22 -7.26 3.34
CA GLU A 77 -19.06 -7.94 2.77
C GLU A 77 -18.07 -8.13 3.93
N GLN A 78 -17.86 -9.37 4.35
CA GLN A 78 -16.91 -9.71 5.41
C GLN A 78 -15.55 -9.08 5.07
N GLN A 79 -15.10 -8.14 5.91
CA GLN A 79 -13.86 -7.41 5.75
C GLN A 79 -12.70 -8.35 6.14
N PHE A 80 -12.32 -9.23 5.19
CA PHE A 80 -11.36 -10.31 5.45
C PHE A 80 -9.91 -9.84 5.59
N ASP A 81 -9.61 -8.64 5.10
CA ASP A 81 -8.24 -8.25 4.76
C ASP A 81 -7.55 -7.46 5.88
N GLY A 82 -8.28 -7.07 6.93
CA GLY A 82 -7.78 -6.44 8.15
C GLY A 82 -7.18 -5.04 7.94
N ASP A 83 -6.66 -4.47 9.03
CA ASP A 83 -6.18 -3.09 9.06
C ASP A 83 -4.66 -3.02 9.25
N ILE A 84 -4.09 -1.97 8.68
CA ILE A 84 -2.67 -1.62 8.79
C ILE A 84 -2.59 -0.28 9.50
N ALA A 85 -1.80 -0.21 10.57
CA ALA A 85 -1.32 1.06 11.10
C ALA A 85 -0.14 1.52 10.25
N HIS A 86 -0.23 2.73 9.69
CA HIS A 86 0.82 3.28 8.85
C HIS A 86 0.89 4.81 8.96
N LEU A 87 2.04 5.36 8.62
CA LEU A 87 2.18 6.79 8.37
C LEU A 87 1.53 7.11 7.02
N THR A 88 0.65 8.11 6.93
CA THR A 88 0.07 8.51 5.65
C THR A 88 1.12 9.09 4.72
N ASP A 89 1.19 8.60 3.48
CA ASP A 89 2.01 9.20 2.43
C ASP A 89 1.41 10.54 1.96
N LEU A 90 2.25 11.46 1.50
CA LEU A 90 1.77 12.56 0.65
C LEU A 90 1.28 11.99 -0.70
N PRO A 91 0.25 12.59 -1.33
CA PRO A 91 -0.12 12.23 -2.68
C PRO A 91 1.09 12.38 -3.61
N THR A 92 1.44 11.30 -4.31
CA THR A 92 2.57 11.26 -5.25
C THR A 92 2.32 12.21 -6.43
N ALA A 93 3.36 12.87 -6.94
CA ALA A 93 3.27 13.88 -8.01
C ALA A 93 2.62 13.40 -9.33
N GLN A 94 2.44 12.09 -9.51
CA GLN A 94 1.73 11.52 -10.66
C GLN A 94 0.21 11.72 -10.58
N ASP A 95 -0.33 12.04 -9.41
CA ASP A 95 -1.78 12.23 -9.19
C ASP A 95 -2.24 13.69 -9.26
N LEU A 96 -1.36 14.65 -9.60
CA LEU A 96 -1.65 16.07 -9.36
C LEU A 96 -1.38 17.00 -10.56
N PRO A 97 -2.41 17.33 -11.36
CA PRO A 97 -2.46 18.59 -12.06
C PRO A 97 -2.92 19.67 -11.08
N PHE A 98 -2.02 20.61 -10.74
CA PHE A 98 -2.31 21.84 -9.99
C PHE A 98 -2.47 21.75 -8.45
N LYS A 99 -1.50 22.39 -7.76
CA LYS A 99 -1.60 23.06 -6.45
C LYS A 99 -2.16 22.23 -5.26
N VAL A 100 -1.31 21.41 -4.64
CA VAL A 100 -1.65 20.77 -3.35
C VAL A 100 -1.13 21.59 -2.18
N SER A 101 -2.05 22.10 -1.38
CA SER A 101 -1.81 22.44 0.02
C SER A 101 -1.63 21.14 0.80
N ILE A 102 -0.45 20.90 1.37
CA ILE A 102 -0.24 19.79 2.31
C ILE A 102 -1.14 20.07 3.50
N ARG A 103 -2.19 19.26 3.66
CA ARG A 103 -3.04 19.37 4.84
C ARG A 103 -2.37 18.62 6.01
N PRO A 104 -2.49 19.11 7.27
CA PRO A 104 -1.86 18.50 8.43
C PRO A 104 -2.21 17.01 8.64
N GLU A 105 -3.37 16.57 8.17
CA GLU A 105 -3.79 15.16 8.19
C GLU A 105 -2.89 14.22 7.36
N ASN A 106 -2.10 14.74 6.42
CA ASN A 106 -1.22 13.95 5.53
C ASN A 106 0.14 13.62 6.16
N ASN A 107 0.24 13.59 7.49
CA ASN A 107 1.49 13.27 8.15
C ASN A 107 1.32 12.67 9.56
N ALA A 108 0.28 11.86 9.72
CA ALA A 108 -0.06 11.20 10.98
C ALA A 108 -0.05 9.68 10.80
N ILE A 109 0.21 8.96 11.88
CA ILE A 109 -0.07 7.52 11.90
C ILE A 109 -1.58 7.31 11.93
N GLN A 110 -2.09 6.53 11.00
CA GLN A 110 -3.52 6.23 10.86
C GLN A 110 -3.73 4.72 10.66
N LEU A 111 -4.96 4.29 10.90
CA LEU A 111 -5.43 2.98 10.47
C LEU A 111 -5.99 3.11 9.06
N GLY A 112 -5.59 2.21 8.18
CA GLY A 112 -6.20 2.06 6.87
C GLY A 112 -6.44 0.59 6.55
N HIS A 113 -7.48 0.34 5.76
CA HIS A 113 -7.81 -0.99 5.29
C HIS A 113 -6.67 -1.51 4.40
N PHE A 114 -6.28 -2.77 4.61
CA PHE A 114 -5.12 -3.37 3.92
C PHE A 114 -5.18 -3.21 2.40
N MET A 115 -6.33 -3.47 1.78
CA MET A 115 -6.46 -3.42 0.32
C MET A 115 -6.34 -2.00 -0.24
N ASP A 116 -6.78 -1.00 0.52
CA ASP A 116 -6.75 0.40 0.09
C ASP A 116 -5.31 0.92 0.13
N ILE A 117 -4.53 0.49 1.14
CA ILE A 117 -3.11 0.83 1.25
C ILE A 117 -2.29 0.06 0.21
N ALA A 118 -2.65 -1.19 -0.07
CA ALA A 118 -1.97 -1.97 -1.09
C ALA A 118 -2.14 -1.35 -2.48
N ASP A 119 -3.35 -0.89 -2.82
CA ASP A 119 -3.72 -0.33 -4.12
C ASP A 119 -3.20 -1.24 -5.26
N LYS A 120 -2.37 -0.73 -6.17
CA LYS A 120 -1.77 -1.48 -7.30
C LYS A 120 -0.45 -2.14 -6.95
N SER A 121 -0.07 -2.19 -5.68
CA SER A 121 1.18 -2.77 -5.22
C SER A 121 1.00 -4.23 -4.80
N VAL A 122 1.97 -5.07 -5.14
CA VAL A 122 2.08 -6.43 -4.60
C VAL A 122 2.63 -6.33 -3.18
N ALA A 123 1.76 -6.57 -2.18
CA ALA A 123 2.16 -6.51 -0.78
C ALA A 123 3.12 -7.65 -0.41
N LEU A 124 4.10 -7.35 0.45
CA LEU A 124 5.14 -8.27 0.88
C LEU A 124 5.27 -8.25 2.41
N LYS A 125 5.56 -9.42 3.01
CA LYS A 125 5.93 -9.52 4.43
C LYS A 125 7.42 -9.17 4.54
N ASN A 126 7.77 -8.13 5.31
CA ASN A 126 9.16 -7.71 5.46
C ASN A 126 9.59 -7.82 6.93
N HIS A 127 10.24 -8.94 7.25
CA HIS A 127 10.86 -9.22 8.56
C HIS A 127 12.39 -9.34 8.45
N GLU A 128 13.02 -8.66 7.49
CA GLU A 128 14.45 -8.85 7.21
C GLU A 128 15.35 -8.62 8.43
N LEU A 129 14.94 -7.70 9.30
CA LEU A 129 15.65 -7.30 10.51
C LEU A 129 15.48 -8.30 11.67
N ASP A 130 14.59 -9.29 11.57
CA ASP A 130 14.46 -10.36 12.58
C ASP A 130 15.77 -11.18 12.72
N ARG A 131 16.63 -11.14 11.69
CA ARG A 131 17.96 -11.77 11.72
C ARG A 131 18.97 -11.04 12.59
N ILE A 132 18.67 -9.78 12.94
CA ILE A 132 19.57 -8.85 13.65
C ILE A 132 18.99 -8.47 15.01
N TYR A 133 17.68 -8.25 15.07
CA TYR A 133 16.95 -7.84 16.26
C TYR A 133 15.83 -8.83 16.59
N LEU A 134 15.67 -9.14 17.88
CA LEU A 134 14.53 -9.93 18.33
C LEU A 134 13.25 -9.09 18.18
N PRO A 135 12.24 -9.52 17.42
CA PRO A 135 10.96 -8.83 17.38
C PRO A 135 10.28 -8.88 18.75
N LEU A 136 9.58 -7.80 19.10
CA LEU A 136 8.71 -7.79 20.27
C LEU A 136 7.56 -8.79 20.10
N PRO A 137 6.89 -9.22 21.18
CA PRO A 137 5.69 -10.03 21.07
C PRO A 137 4.62 -9.32 20.22
N ASN A 138 3.93 -10.05 19.35
CA ASN A 138 2.95 -9.53 18.38
C ASN A 138 1.94 -8.54 18.99
N GLU A 139 1.40 -8.88 20.16
CA GLU A 139 0.44 -8.04 20.89
C GLU A 139 1.06 -6.72 21.38
N VAL A 140 2.34 -6.73 21.75
CA VAL A 140 3.10 -5.52 22.12
C VAL A 140 3.35 -4.66 20.88
N ILE A 141 3.70 -5.28 19.75
CA ILE A 141 3.86 -4.57 18.47
C ILE A 141 2.56 -3.85 18.11
N ARG A 142 1.42 -4.55 18.19
CA ARG A 142 0.10 -3.96 17.93
C ARG A 142 -0.19 -2.80 18.89
N ALA A 143 0.02 -3.00 20.18
CA ALA A 143 -0.22 -1.95 21.18
C ALA A 143 0.59 -0.69 20.88
N LYS A 144 1.87 -0.83 20.53
CA LYS A 144 2.72 0.30 20.12
C LYS A 144 2.20 0.99 18.86
N ALA A 145 1.76 0.22 17.87
CA ALA A 145 1.22 0.79 16.64
C ALA A 145 -0.07 1.60 16.90
N ILE A 146 -0.95 1.09 17.78
CA ILE A 146 -2.19 1.76 18.19
C ILE A 146 -1.91 3.01 19.04
N GLU A 147 -0.97 2.95 19.98
CA GLU A 147 -0.58 4.08 20.82
C GLU A 147 -0.11 5.28 19.99
N LYS A 148 0.46 5.01 18.81
CA LYS A 148 0.98 6.02 17.90
C LYS A 148 -0.04 6.63 16.96
N LEU A 149 -1.30 6.15 16.95
CA LEU A 149 -2.33 6.72 16.09
C LEU A 149 -2.55 8.21 16.40
N GLY A 150 -2.55 9.03 15.35
CA GLY A 150 -2.65 10.48 15.47
C GLY A 150 -1.34 11.21 15.78
N ASP A 151 -0.23 10.49 16.06
CA ASP A 151 1.07 11.14 16.25
C ASP A 151 1.51 11.81 14.94
N VAL A 152 1.78 13.11 15.03
CA VAL A 152 2.30 13.97 13.96
C VAL A 152 3.77 14.31 14.21
N GLY A 153 4.55 14.53 13.14
CA GLY A 153 5.95 14.99 13.27
C GLY A 153 7.00 14.04 12.70
N TYR A 154 6.58 12.95 12.05
CA TYR A 154 7.46 12.17 11.19
C TYR A 154 7.62 12.90 9.85
N ASN A 155 8.77 13.47 9.52
CA ASN A 155 8.99 14.13 8.21
C ASN A 155 8.83 13.16 7.01
N LEU A 156 8.08 13.54 5.98
CA LEU A 156 7.60 12.67 4.88
C LEU A 156 8.63 12.11 3.88
N PHE A 157 9.93 12.23 4.16
CA PHE A 157 10.96 11.68 3.27
C PHE A 157 11.33 10.25 3.66
N PHE A 158 11.47 9.43 2.62
CA PHE A 158 12.03 8.09 2.54
C PHE A 158 12.67 7.62 3.86
N GLY A 159 11.98 6.70 4.54
CA GLY A 159 12.46 6.10 5.79
C GLY A 159 11.53 6.26 6.99
N ASN A 160 10.59 7.21 7.01
CA ASN A 160 9.79 7.43 8.23
C ASN A 160 8.65 6.44 8.47
N CYS A 161 7.99 5.94 7.42
CA CYS A 161 7.06 4.82 7.58
C CYS A 161 7.81 3.53 7.97
N GLU A 162 9.02 3.32 7.43
CA GLU A 162 9.90 2.23 7.85
C GLU A 162 10.38 2.41 9.31
N HIS A 163 10.78 3.61 9.71
CA HIS A 163 11.15 3.95 11.08
C HIS A 163 10.02 3.65 12.04
N PHE A 164 8.80 4.03 11.69
CA PHE A 164 7.61 3.72 12.47
C PHE A 164 7.40 2.21 12.59
N ALA A 165 7.44 1.47 11.48
CA ALA A 165 7.24 0.03 11.49
C ALA A 165 8.33 -0.70 12.30
N ASN A 166 9.60 -0.30 12.13
CA ASN A 166 10.73 -0.86 12.87
C ASN A 166 10.68 -0.47 14.36
N TYR A 167 10.22 0.75 14.68
CA TYR A 167 9.97 1.17 16.06
C TYR A 167 8.92 0.28 16.72
N CYS A 168 7.83 -0.01 16.02
CA CYS A 168 6.78 -0.90 16.53
C CYS A 168 7.30 -2.32 16.71
N ARG A 169 7.99 -2.90 15.71
CA ARG A 169 8.42 -4.31 15.73
C ARG A 169 9.61 -4.59 16.63
N TYR A 170 10.58 -3.68 16.70
CA TYR A 170 11.88 -3.92 17.36
C TYR A 170 12.21 -2.93 18.48
N ASN A 171 11.34 -1.97 18.76
CA ASN A 171 11.63 -0.82 19.64
C ASN A 171 12.84 0.01 19.17
N ARG A 172 13.06 0.09 17.85
CA ARG A 172 14.20 0.79 17.21
C ARG A 172 13.74 1.56 15.97
N SER A 173 13.97 2.86 15.93
CA SER A 173 13.68 3.70 14.76
C SER A 173 14.90 3.73 13.82
N ILE A 174 15.02 2.74 12.95
CA ILE A 174 16.10 2.61 11.93
C ILE A 174 15.50 2.38 10.53
N SER A 175 16.10 2.93 9.48
CA SER A 175 15.67 2.81 8.07
C SER A 175 16.87 2.36 7.24
N ASN A 176 16.62 1.50 6.25
CA ASN A 176 17.63 1.12 5.25
C ASN A 176 17.45 1.91 3.93
N GLN A 177 16.45 2.79 3.88
CA GLN A 177 16.11 3.68 2.77
C GLN A 177 16.53 5.12 3.05
#